data_AF-A0A182HZN2-F1
#
_entry.id   AF-A0A182HZN2-F1
#
_cell.length_a   1.000
_cell.length_b   1.000
_cell.length_c   1.000
_cell.angle_alpha   90.00
_cell.angle_beta   90.00
_cell.angle_gamma   90.00
#
_symmetry.space_group_name_H-M   'P 1'
#
loop_
_entity.id
_entity.type
_entity.pdbx_description
1 polymer ?
#
loop_
_entity_poly.entity_id
_entity_poly.type
_entity_poly.pdbx_seq_one_letter_code
_entity_poly.pdbx_strand_id
1 'polypeptide(L)'
;MQARTAVRMKQEVAVGMYVDEDRDVYMIERKDTIVDIIRMQQQAGLWQTLSVDLVDCGPGSREGDNYMSIIKRVKAHCKAKSVDGRNHVFTISLIFKRQITNPNRRRLFRCDAAFENEITAYASIVPVLQRISPYDLPYPKCVTAGSDEHGDRIVLEDLTTSGYAMLDRRVGLSYEHCIAVMKELAKLHAVSLAMKHAHPHEYADVCSKIREIVYCPEAAEFYTHSLESSLRGALDSLRYSNGEQGELDGPIRAVEGLTGRLYRIMSALVCDGMDEGWRVICHGDTWVNNLMFSADRQHVRLIDLQTMRCTTPVLDILHLLYTSTEHSMRRQYVPELLLQYRQSLLAALGEHFCACEEPAAAAALLRRYAEQFSYARLRAEYDRCLPYGLGIAMWLLPAVTFNPDKIPDLDAVTIQDFKTKKHDKRIAQIVSNDYHTRMRDIVLEMYDQGVLQRLKSDRI
;
A
#
# COMPACT_ATOMS: atom_id res chain seq x y z
N MET A 1 -75.50 -23.15 -6.15
CA MET A 1 -74.97 -23.16 -7.52
C MET A 1 -73.45 -23.25 -7.39
N GLN A 2 -72.89 -24.43 -7.72
CA GLN A 2 -71.51 -24.72 -8.19
C GLN A 2 -70.30 -24.00 -7.55
N ALA A 3 -69.13 -24.58 -7.30
CA ALA A 3 -68.61 -25.93 -7.14
C ALA A 3 -67.20 -25.69 -6.56
N ARG A 4 -66.80 -26.44 -5.52
CA ARG A 4 -65.45 -26.39 -4.96
C ARG A 4 -64.52 -27.21 -5.85
N THR A 5 -63.48 -26.59 -6.40
CA THR A 5 -62.36 -27.29 -7.03
C THR A 5 -61.08 -26.92 -6.29
N ALA A 6 -60.55 -27.88 -5.54
CA ALA A 6 -59.22 -27.83 -4.96
C ALA A 6 -58.19 -28.16 -6.04
N VAL A 7 -57.23 -27.27 -6.28
CA VAL A 7 -56.01 -27.58 -7.04
C VAL A 7 -54.81 -27.26 -6.16
N ARG A 8 -54.08 -28.32 -5.86
CA ARG A 8 -52.83 -28.39 -5.11
C ARG A 8 -51.70 -27.91 -6.03
N MET A 9 -51.15 -26.73 -5.77
CA MET A 9 -49.92 -26.28 -6.46
C MET A 9 -48.70 -26.53 -5.58
N LYS A 10 -47.76 -27.29 -6.14
CA LYS A 10 -46.43 -27.57 -5.59
C LYS A 10 -45.65 -26.26 -5.47
N GLN A 11 -45.10 -25.99 -4.29
CA GLN A 11 -44.01 -25.02 -4.13
C GLN A 11 -42.72 -25.66 -4.66
N GLU A 12 -42.28 -25.25 -5.85
CA GLU A 12 -40.88 -25.34 -6.23
C GLU A 12 -40.16 -24.13 -5.62
N VAL A 13 -39.15 -24.41 -4.81
CA VAL A 13 -38.27 -23.41 -4.22
C VAL A 13 -37.31 -22.94 -5.31
N ALA A 14 -37.63 -21.82 -5.95
CA ALA A 14 -36.67 -21.08 -6.76
C ALA A 14 -35.70 -20.34 -5.83
N VAL A 15 -34.45 -20.77 -5.82
CA VAL A 15 -33.32 -20.05 -5.20
C VAL A 15 -33.07 -18.81 -6.05
N GLY A 16 -33.69 -17.70 -5.66
CA GLY A 16 -33.45 -16.39 -6.25
C GLY A 16 -32.08 -15.86 -5.82
N MET A 17 -31.11 -15.95 -6.71
CA MET A 17 -29.94 -15.08 -6.68
C MET A 17 -30.44 -13.65 -6.93
N TYR A 18 -30.47 -12.83 -5.87
CA TYR A 18 -30.49 -11.38 -6.03
C TYR A 18 -29.11 -10.96 -6.56
N VAL A 19 -28.98 -10.91 -7.87
CA VAL A 19 -27.89 -10.19 -8.53
C VAL A 19 -28.41 -8.77 -8.72
N ASP A 20 -27.73 -7.78 -8.15
CA ASP A 20 -27.98 -6.36 -8.41
C ASP A 20 -27.63 -6.09 -9.89
N GLU A 21 -28.64 -6.11 -10.78
CA GLU A 21 -28.49 -6.22 -12.24
C GLU A 21 -27.78 -5.03 -12.92
N ASP A 22 -27.56 -3.90 -12.22
CA ASP A 22 -26.99 -2.70 -12.84
C ASP A 22 -25.54 -2.36 -12.42
N ARG A 23 -24.95 -3.01 -11.42
CA ARG A 23 -23.61 -2.63 -10.92
C ARG A 23 -22.44 -3.47 -11.46
N ASP A 24 -22.69 -4.71 -11.90
CA ASP A 24 -21.61 -5.69 -12.16
C ASP A 24 -21.46 -6.18 -13.61
N VAL A 25 -22.43 -5.88 -14.49
CA VAL A 25 -22.48 -6.44 -15.85
C VAL A 25 -21.37 -5.91 -16.76
N TYR A 26 -20.78 -4.77 -16.46
CA TYR A 26 -19.82 -4.11 -17.38
C TYR A 26 -18.39 -4.64 -17.34
N MET A 27 -18.01 -5.53 -16.42
CA MET A 27 -16.58 -5.91 -16.27
C MET A 27 -16.38 -7.41 -16.06
N ILE A 28 -17.02 -8.26 -16.87
CA ILE A 28 -16.59 -9.65 -17.04
C ILE A 28 -15.52 -9.65 -18.15
N GLU A 29 -14.29 -10.00 -17.81
CA GLU A 29 -13.20 -10.07 -18.78
C GLU A 29 -13.52 -11.12 -19.84
N ARG A 30 -13.41 -10.75 -21.12
CA ARG A 30 -13.72 -11.65 -22.23
C ARG A 30 -12.72 -12.82 -22.24
N LYS A 31 -13.19 -13.99 -22.68
CA LYS A 31 -12.36 -15.19 -22.82
C LYS A 31 -11.13 -14.94 -23.70
N ASP A 32 -11.29 -14.20 -24.80
CA ASP A 32 -10.19 -13.88 -25.71
C ASP A 32 -9.11 -13.03 -25.04
N THR A 33 -9.52 -12.03 -24.24
CA THR A 33 -8.60 -11.23 -23.42
C THR A 33 -7.78 -12.09 -22.47
N ILE A 34 -8.42 -13.08 -21.84
CA ILE A 34 -7.74 -14.01 -20.94
C ILE A 34 -6.80 -14.93 -21.73
N VAL A 35 -7.21 -15.45 -22.89
CA VAL A 35 -6.32 -16.25 -23.77
C VAL A 35 -5.05 -15.48 -24.13
N ASP A 36 -5.18 -14.20 -24.49
CA ASP A 36 -4.04 -13.36 -24.84
C ASP A 36 -3.11 -13.13 -23.64
N ILE A 37 -3.66 -12.86 -22.46
CA ILE A 37 -2.92 -12.73 -21.20
C ILE A 37 -2.15 -14.03 -20.87
N ILE A 38 -2.76 -15.20 -21.06
CA ILE A 38 -2.10 -16.49 -20.82
C ILE A 38 -0.95 -16.71 -21.80
N ARG A 39 -1.14 -16.36 -23.08
CA ARG A 39 -0.07 -16.42 -24.09
C ARG A 39 1.10 -15.50 -23.75
N MET A 40 0.83 -14.33 -23.18
CA MET A 40 1.87 -13.42 -22.69
C MET A 40 2.66 -14.04 -21.51
N GLN A 41 1.98 -14.67 -20.55
CA GLN A 41 2.65 -15.28 -19.38
C GLN A 41 3.50 -16.51 -19.72
N GLN A 42 3.00 -17.40 -20.56
CA GLN A 42 3.60 -18.73 -20.76
C GLN A 42 4.51 -18.83 -22.00
N GLN A 43 5.02 -17.70 -22.50
CA GLN A 43 5.73 -17.57 -23.78
C GLN A 43 4.85 -17.93 -25.00
N ALA A 44 4.76 -17.00 -25.94
CA ALA A 44 4.06 -17.23 -27.20
C ALA A 44 4.74 -18.37 -27.97
N GLY A 45 4.11 -19.56 -28.02
CA GLY A 45 4.62 -20.71 -28.77
C GLY A 45 4.54 -22.07 -28.06
N LEU A 46 4.18 -22.11 -26.78
CA LEU A 46 4.06 -23.37 -26.03
C LEU A 46 2.84 -24.23 -26.42
N TRP A 47 1.77 -23.57 -26.86
CA TRP A 47 0.48 -24.21 -27.14
C TRP A 47 0.14 -24.14 -28.64
N GLN A 48 -0.10 -25.32 -29.24
CA GLN A 48 -0.72 -25.44 -30.56
C GLN A 48 -2.15 -24.89 -30.55
N THR A 49 -2.91 -25.20 -29.49
CA THR A 49 -4.25 -24.65 -29.25
C THR A 49 -4.38 -24.29 -27.78
N LEU A 50 -5.07 -23.19 -27.50
CA LEU A 50 -5.41 -22.75 -26.15
C LEU A 50 -6.84 -22.21 -26.18
N SER A 51 -7.71 -22.73 -25.31
CA SER A 51 -9.08 -22.25 -25.13
C SER A 51 -9.39 -22.07 -23.65
N VAL A 52 -10.23 -21.08 -23.36
CA VAL A 52 -10.80 -20.85 -22.02
C VAL A 52 -12.25 -21.32 -22.03
N ASP A 53 -12.53 -22.37 -21.27
CA ASP A 53 -13.85 -23.00 -21.23
C ASP A 53 -14.79 -22.20 -20.34
N LEU A 54 -14.31 -21.78 -19.17
CA LEU A 54 -15.07 -21.07 -18.15
C LEU A 54 -14.20 -19.97 -17.52
N VAL A 55 -14.85 -18.86 -17.21
CA VAL A 55 -14.27 -17.73 -16.49
C VAL A 55 -15.15 -17.45 -15.29
N ASP A 56 -14.59 -17.61 -14.10
CA ASP A 56 -15.23 -17.22 -12.85
C ASP A 56 -14.67 -15.87 -12.40
N CYS A 57 -15.54 -14.90 -12.18
CA CYS A 57 -15.18 -13.59 -11.68
C CYS A 57 -15.77 -13.39 -10.29
N GLY A 58 -14.97 -12.89 -9.35
CA GLY A 58 -15.43 -12.52 -8.02
C GLY A 58 -14.61 -11.39 -7.42
N PRO A 59 -14.95 -10.92 -6.20
CA PRO A 59 -14.19 -9.91 -5.50
C PRO A 59 -12.72 -10.35 -5.31
N GLY A 60 -11.78 -9.46 -5.64
CA GLY A 60 -10.35 -9.72 -5.46
C GLY A 60 -9.83 -9.37 -4.05
N SER A 61 -10.48 -8.42 -3.39
CA SER A 61 -10.20 -7.96 -2.03
C SER A 61 -11.48 -8.02 -1.18
N ARG A 62 -11.35 -7.90 0.15
CA ARG A 62 -12.52 -7.74 1.02
C ARG A 62 -13.00 -6.29 0.98
N GLU A 63 -14.22 -6.05 1.43
CA GLU A 63 -14.73 -4.69 1.60
C GLU A 63 -13.87 -3.90 2.59
N GLY A 64 -13.50 -2.68 2.21
CA GLY A 64 -12.65 -1.80 3.00
C GLY A 64 -11.15 -2.09 2.92
N ASP A 65 -10.72 -3.05 2.09
CA ASP A 65 -9.30 -3.27 1.83
C ASP A 65 -8.75 -2.39 0.70
N ASN A 66 -9.61 -1.97 -0.24
CA ASN A 66 -9.24 -1.06 -1.32
C ASN A 66 -10.32 0.03 -1.53
N TYR A 67 -9.89 1.30 -1.59
CA TYR A 67 -10.79 2.46 -1.69
C TYR A 67 -10.76 3.15 -3.05
N MET A 68 -9.70 2.94 -3.83
CA MET A 68 -9.35 3.78 -5.00
C MET A 68 -9.43 3.05 -6.33
N SER A 69 -9.78 1.76 -6.33
CA SER A 69 -9.89 0.92 -7.52
C SER A 69 -10.95 -0.19 -7.34
N ILE A 70 -11.32 -0.83 -8.44
CA ILE A 70 -12.13 -2.04 -8.46
C ILE A 70 -11.16 -3.22 -8.59
N ILE A 71 -11.14 -4.12 -7.60
CA ILE A 71 -10.29 -5.31 -7.62
C ILE A 71 -11.15 -6.56 -7.82
N LYS A 72 -10.93 -7.27 -8.94
CA LYS A 72 -11.60 -8.53 -9.26
C LYS A 72 -10.59 -9.67 -9.33
N ARG A 73 -10.96 -10.83 -8.80
CA ARG A 73 -10.26 -12.09 -9.03
C ARG A 73 -10.93 -12.80 -10.20
N VAL A 74 -10.11 -13.18 -11.17
CA VAL A 74 -10.55 -13.89 -12.37
C VAL A 74 -9.89 -15.27 -12.38
N LYS A 75 -10.70 -16.32 -12.33
CA LYS A 75 -10.26 -17.71 -12.47
C LYS A 75 -10.66 -18.23 -13.83
N ALA A 76 -9.68 -18.63 -14.63
CA ALA A 76 -9.88 -19.14 -15.98
C ALA A 76 -9.57 -20.64 -16.04
N HIS A 77 -10.56 -21.43 -16.44
CA HIS A 77 -10.40 -22.88 -16.67
C HIS A 77 -10.01 -23.11 -18.12
N CYS A 78 -8.79 -23.59 -18.32
CA CYS A 78 -8.13 -23.62 -19.61
C CYS A 78 -7.95 -25.05 -20.10
N LYS A 79 -8.11 -25.25 -21.40
CA LYS A 79 -7.66 -26.43 -22.12
C LYS A 79 -6.62 -26.01 -23.13
N ALA A 80 -5.48 -26.69 -23.14
CA ALA A 80 -4.43 -26.44 -24.11
C ALA A 80 -3.94 -27.74 -24.71
N LYS A 81 -3.45 -27.65 -25.95
CA LYS A 81 -2.70 -28.70 -26.60
C LYS A 81 -1.31 -28.17 -26.87
N SER A 82 -0.28 -28.82 -26.33
CA SER A 82 1.12 -28.44 -26.54
C SER A 82 1.57 -28.77 -27.97
N VAL A 83 2.70 -28.17 -28.37
CA VAL A 83 3.29 -28.43 -29.69
C VAL A 83 3.68 -29.90 -29.89
N ASP A 84 4.03 -30.62 -28.81
CA ASP A 84 4.30 -32.07 -28.83
C ASP A 84 3.01 -32.94 -28.82
N GLY A 85 1.84 -32.31 -28.91
CA GLY A 85 0.54 -32.96 -29.09
C GLY A 85 -0.15 -33.41 -27.80
N ARG A 86 0.41 -33.12 -26.62
CA ARG A 86 -0.20 -33.48 -25.33
C ARG A 86 -1.34 -32.53 -24.97
N ASN A 87 -2.37 -33.06 -24.32
CA ASN A 87 -3.49 -32.27 -23.82
C ASN A 87 -3.26 -31.87 -22.37
N HIS A 88 -3.55 -30.62 -22.05
CA HIS A 88 -3.40 -30.03 -20.74
C HIS A 88 -4.72 -29.39 -20.30
N VAL A 89 -5.07 -29.60 -19.04
CA VAL A 89 -6.19 -28.91 -18.37
C VAL A 89 -5.62 -28.25 -17.14
N PHE A 90 -5.81 -26.95 -16.99
CA PHE A 90 -5.29 -26.19 -15.87
C PHE A 90 -6.15 -24.97 -15.58
N THR A 91 -6.03 -24.44 -14.38
CA THR A 91 -6.72 -23.21 -13.96
C THR A 91 -5.68 -22.13 -13.69
N ILE A 92 -5.94 -20.92 -14.17
CA ILE A 92 -5.14 -19.73 -13.85
C ILE A 92 -6.01 -18.80 -13.01
N SER A 93 -5.41 -18.20 -11.97
CA SER A 93 -6.05 -17.16 -11.16
C SER A 93 -5.26 -15.87 -11.28
N LEU A 94 -5.95 -14.77 -11.58
CA LEU A 94 -5.39 -13.44 -11.79
C LEU A 94 -6.15 -12.40 -10.99
N ILE A 95 -5.46 -11.32 -10.64
CA ILE A 95 -6.06 -10.13 -10.03
C ILE A 95 -6.11 -9.02 -11.07
N PHE A 96 -7.33 -8.57 -11.37
CA PHE A 96 -7.62 -7.44 -12.21
C PHE A 96 -7.92 -6.24 -11.33
N LYS A 97 -7.07 -5.22 -11.40
CA LYS A 97 -7.29 -3.92 -10.77
C LYS A 97 -7.66 -2.94 -11.87
N ARG A 98 -8.81 -2.28 -11.73
CA ARG A 98 -9.35 -1.30 -12.69
C ARG A 98 -9.77 -0.02 -11.99
N GLN A 99 -9.85 1.05 -12.77
CA GLN A 99 -10.27 2.34 -12.25
C GLN A 99 -11.74 2.32 -11.79
N ILE A 100 -12.06 3.10 -10.75
CA ILE A 100 -13.44 3.32 -10.32
C ILE A 100 -14.24 3.94 -11.47
N THR A 101 -15.42 3.43 -11.79
CA THR A 101 -16.25 3.94 -12.89
C THR A 101 -16.90 5.29 -12.56
N ASN A 102 -17.17 5.56 -11.27
CA ASN A 102 -17.76 6.81 -10.81
C ASN A 102 -16.75 7.99 -10.88
N PRO A 103 -16.97 8.98 -11.77
CA PRO A 103 -16.03 10.09 -11.95
C PRO A 103 -15.99 11.06 -10.77
N ASN A 104 -17.08 11.15 -9.99
CA ASN A 104 -17.09 11.98 -8.78
C ASN A 104 -16.21 11.38 -7.70
N ARG A 105 -16.32 10.06 -7.48
CA ARG A 105 -15.45 9.33 -6.55
C ARG A 105 -13.99 9.41 -6.97
N ARG A 106 -13.69 9.24 -8.27
CA ARG A 106 -12.33 9.39 -8.81
C ARG A 106 -11.72 10.76 -8.50
N ARG A 107 -12.47 11.84 -8.76
CA ARG A 107 -12.02 13.21 -8.43
C ARG A 107 -11.86 13.42 -6.93
N LEU A 108 -12.79 12.89 -6.14
CA LEU A 108 -12.82 13.07 -4.69
C LEU A 108 -11.62 12.42 -4.00
N PHE A 109 -11.15 11.28 -4.49
CA PHE A 109 -10.00 10.57 -3.90
C PHE A 109 -8.73 10.70 -4.73
N ARG A 110 -8.73 11.52 -5.78
CA ARG A 110 -7.60 11.64 -6.74
C ARG A 110 -7.13 10.29 -7.29
N CYS A 111 -8.08 9.39 -7.58
CA CYS A 111 -7.80 8.03 -8.08
C CYS A 111 -6.95 8.02 -9.34
N ASP A 112 -7.07 9.05 -10.20
CA ASP A 112 -6.42 9.08 -11.50
C ASP A 112 -4.90 9.16 -11.36
N ALA A 113 -4.42 10.12 -10.56
CA ALA A 113 -2.98 10.26 -10.28
C ALA A 113 -2.40 9.00 -9.62
N ALA A 114 -3.15 8.38 -8.71
CA ALA A 114 -2.75 7.15 -8.03
C ALA A 114 -2.65 5.96 -8.99
N PHE A 115 -3.66 5.76 -9.82
CA PHE A 115 -3.71 4.64 -10.77
C PHE A 115 -2.67 4.81 -11.89
N GLU A 116 -2.47 6.03 -12.41
CA GLU A 116 -1.41 6.33 -13.38
C GLU A 116 -0.01 6.04 -12.83
N ASN A 117 0.25 6.40 -11.56
CA ASN A 117 1.53 6.13 -10.92
C ASN A 117 1.73 4.62 -10.70
N GLU A 118 0.68 3.88 -10.34
CA GLU A 118 0.74 2.42 -10.21
C GLU A 118 0.96 1.70 -11.55
N ILE A 119 0.29 2.15 -12.63
CA ILE A 119 0.58 1.66 -13.99
C ILE A 119 2.05 1.90 -14.31
N THR A 120 2.56 3.10 -14.05
CA THR A 120 3.96 3.45 -14.32
C THR A 120 4.92 2.56 -13.52
N ALA A 121 4.60 2.30 -12.24
CA ALA A 121 5.35 1.40 -11.39
C ALA A 121 5.47 0.00 -12.01
N TYR A 122 4.36 -0.64 -12.37
CA TYR A 122 4.37 -2.00 -12.90
C TYR A 122 4.84 -2.10 -14.36
N ALA A 123 4.49 -1.14 -15.23
CA ALA A 123 4.84 -1.19 -16.65
C ALA A 123 6.28 -0.77 -16.94
N SER A 124 6.83 0.17 -16.17
CA SER A 124 8.11 0.83 -16.50
C SER A 124 9.19 0.69 -15.44
N ILE A 125 8.84 0.66 -14.15
CA ILE A 125 9.83 0.78 -13.06
C ILE A 125 10.22 -0.60 -12.53
N VAL A 126 9.25 -1.39 -12.08
CA VAL A 126 9.48 -2.74 -11.53
C VAL A 126 10.26 -3.63 -12.52
N PRO A 127 10.00 -3.64 -13.84
CA PRO A 127 10.79 -4.43 -14.78
C PRO A 127 12.27 -4.04 -14.81
N VAL A 128 12.58 -2.73 -14.71
CA VAL A 128 13.96 -2.23 -14.69
C VAL A 128 14.65 -2.62 -13.39
N LEU A 129 13.98 -2.42 -12.24
CA LEU A 129 14.52 -2.83 -10.94
C LEU A 129 14.76 -4.34 -10.89
N GLN A 130 13.82 -5.15 -11.38
CA GLN A 130 13.94 -6.60 -11.40
C GLN A 130 15.07 -7.08 -12.31
N ARG A 131 15.32 -6.40 -13.45
CA ARG A 131 16.43 -6.72 -14.36
C ARG A 131 17.80 -6.49 -13.72
N ILE A 132 17.91 -5.49 -12.85
CA ILE A 132 19.15 -5.14 -12.14
C ILE A 132 19.32 -6.01 -10.89
N SER A 133 18.22 -6.42 -10.28
CA SER A 133 18.20 -7.21 -9.04
C SER A 133 18.75 -8.64 -9.26
N PRO A 134 19.72 -9.11 -8.45
CA PRO A 134 20.19 -10.49 -8.47
C PRO A 134 19.21 -11.46 -7.78
N TYR A 135 18.19 -10.93 -7.10
CA TYR A 135 17.12 -11.68 -6.42
C TYR A 135 15.73 -11.23 -6.90
N ASP A 136 14.73 -12.04 -6.59
CA ASP A 136 13.33 -11.72 -6.84
C ASP A 136 12.89 -10.57 -5.92
N LEU A 137 12.37 -9.49 -6.51
CA LEU A 137 11.83 -8.37 -5.76
C LEU A 137 10.49 -8.75 -5.12
N PRO A 138 10.10 -8.12 -4.00
CA PRO A 138 8.91 -8.50 -3.25
C PRO A 138 7.61 -8.02 -3.92
N TYR A 139 7.51 -8.00 -5.25
CA TYR A 139 6.31 -7.60 -5.97
C TYR A 139 5.58 -8.80 -6.55
N PRO A 140 4.24 -8.76 -6.70
CA PRO A 140 3.55 -9.74 -7.54
C PRO A 140 4.00 -9.58 -8.99
N LYS A 141 4.08 -10.69 -9.71
CA LYS A 141 4.28 -10.69 -11.16
C LYS A 141 3.16 -9.91 -11.83
N CYS A 142 3.53 -8.84 -12.52
CA CYS A 142 2.64 -8.10 -13.39
C CYS A 142 2.61 -8.74 -14.77
N VAL A 143 1.41 -9.03 -15.27
CA VAL A 143 1.20 -9.55 -16.62
C VAL A 143 1.08 -8.40 -17.61
N THR A 144 0.29 -7.38 -17.26
CA THR A 144 0.11 -6.18 -18.07
C THR A 144 -0.37 -5.04 -17.18
N ALA A 145 0.08 -3.82 -17.46
CA ALA A 145 -0.39 -2.59 -16.84
C ALA A 145 -0.44 -1.50 -17.92
N GLY A 146 -1.58 -0.81 -18.03
CA GLY A 146 -1.82 0.17 -19.09
C GLY A 146 -3.32 0.36 -19.33
N SER A 147 -3.71 0.59 -20.57
CA SER A 147 -5.12 0.79 -20.96
C SER A 147 -5.55 -0.25 -21.99
N ASP A 148 -6.82 -0.66 -21.94
CA ASP A 148 -7.50 -1.45 -22.97
C ASP A 148 -8.76 -0.75 -23.48
N GLU A 149 -9.58 -1.45 -24.28
CA GLU A 149 -10.84 -0.91 -24.81
C GLU A 149 -11.87 -0.53 -23.73
N HIS A 150 -11.67 -0.98 -22.49
CA HIS A 150 -12.52 -0.69 -21.32
C HIS A 150 -11.82 0.25 -20.32
N GLY A 151 -10.69 0.86 -20.69
CA GLY A 151 -9.95 1.83 -19.88
C GLY A 151 -8.74 1.25 -19.15
N ASP A 152 -8.28 1.95 -18.12
CA ASP A 152 -7.07 1.62 -17.40
C ASP A 152 -7.19 0.34 -16.57
N ARG A 153 -6.18 -0.52 -16.68
CA ARG A 153 -6.11 -1.84 -16.05
C ARG A 153 -4.70 -2.23 -15.65
N ILE A 154 -4.61 -2.92 -14.51
CA ILE A 154 -3.43 -3.67 -14.07
C ILE A 154 -3.85 -5.13 -13.84
N VAL A 155 -3.10 -6.07 -14.40
CA VAL A 155 -3.31 -7.51 -14.22
C VAL A 155 -2.09 -8.11 -13.53
N LEU A 156 -2.32 -8.65 -12.34
CA LEU A 156 -1.30 -9.23 -11.48
C LEU A 156 -1.56 -10.74 -11.29
N GLU A 157 -0.52 -11.49 -10.93
CA GLU A 157 -0.71 -12.85 -10.42
C GLU A 157 -1.55 -12.85 -9.13
N ASP A 158 -2.34 -13.91 -8.94
CA ASP A 158 -3.07 -14.09 -7.69
C ASP A 158 -2.20 -14.79 -6.64
N LEU A 159 -1.58 -14.00 -5.77
CA LEU A 159 -0.71 -14.47 -4.69
C LEU A 159 -1.39 -15.47 -3.72
N THR A 160 -2.72 -15.46 -3.63
CA THR A 160 -3.45 -16.43 -2.78
C THR A 160 -3.28 -17.87 -3.26
N THR A 161 -3.01 -18.08 -4.55
CA THR A 161 -2.70 -19.41 -5.11
C THR A 161 -1.37 -19.97 -4.63
N SER A 162 -0.46 -19.09 -4.21
CA SER A 162 0.85 -19.44 -3.63
C SER A 162 0.84 -19.40 -2.10
N GLY A 163 -0.33 -19.39 -1.48
CA GLY A 163 -0.47 -19.43 -0.02
C GLY A 163 -0.16 -18.11 0.69
N TYR A 164 -0.07 -16.99 -0.05
CA TYR A 164 0.08 -15.68 0.57
C TYR A 164 -1.26 -15.13 1.03
N ALA A 165 -1.27 -14.45 2.17
CA ALA A 165 -2.47 -13.83 2.74
C ALA A 165 -2.18 -12.46 3.37
N MET A 166 -3.16 -11.58 3.30
CA MET A 166 -3.17 -10.32 4.04
C MET A 166 -3.59 -10.58 5.50
N LEU A 167 -3.00 -9.84 6.44
CA LEU A 167 -3.34 -9.93 7.86
C LEU A 167 -4.49 -8.98 8.22
N ASP A 168 -5.17 -9.23 9.36
CA ASP A 168 -6.21 -8.31 9.85
C ASP A 168 -5.56 -7.01 10.36
N ARG A 169 -5.86 -5.90 9.69
CA ARG A 169 -5.33 -4.57 10.03
C ARG A 169 -5.65 -4.09 11.44
N ARG A 170 -6.72 -4.60 12.06
CA ARG A 170 -7.12 -4.24 13.43
C ARG A 170 -6.28 -4.98 14.47
N VAL A 171 -5.66 -6.10 14.11
CA VAL A 171 -4.74 -6.85 14.97
C VAL A 171 -3.32 -6.27 14.86
N GLY A 172 -2.93 -5.83 13.66
CA GLY A 172 -1.59 -5.30 13.40
C GLY A 172 -0.53 -6.39 13.26
N LEU A 173 0.74 -5.97 13.27
CA LEU A 173 1.89 -6.82 13.01
C LEU A 173 2.63 -7.19 14.30
N SER A 174 3.07 -8.44 14.38
CA SER A 174 4.00 -8.91 15.40
C SER A 174 5.44 -8.52 15.04
N TYR A 175 6.36 -8.71 15.98
CA TYR A 175 7.78 -8.52 15.76
C TYR A 175 8.31 -9.32 14.56
N GLU A 176 7.93 -10.59 14.43
CA GLU A 176 8.38 -11.48 13.35
C GLU A 176 7.87 -10.99 11.98
N HIS A 177 6.62 -10.51 11.92
CA HIS A 177 6.09 -9.89 10.72
C HIS A 177 6.89 -8.64 10.35
N CYS A 178 7.18 -7.76 11.31
CA CYS A 178 8.00 -6.57 11.06
C CYS A 178 9.41 -6.94 10.58
N ILE A 179 10.04 -7.98 11.13
CA ILE A 179 11.35 -8.47 10.66
C ILE A 179 11.29 -8.90 9.19
N ALA A 180 10.26 -9.65 8.79
CA ALA A 180 10.08 -10.05 7.40
C ALA A 180 9.91 -8.84 6.47
N VAL A 181 9.13 -7.83 6.87
CA VAL A 181 8.95 -6.60 6.10
C VAL A 181 10.25 -5.78 6.01
N MET A 182 11.01 -5.65 7.11
CA MET A 182 12.30 -4.95 7.11
C MET A 182 13.29 -5.57 6.12
N LYS A 183 13.30 -6.91 6.00
CA LYS A 183 14.15 -7.62 5.02
C LYS A 183 13.76 -7.28 3.57
N GLU A 184 12.47 -7.27 3.26
CA GLU A 184 11.99 -7.01 1.90
C GLU A 184 12.11 -5.53 1.50
N LEU A 185 11.85 -4.59 2.43
CA LEU A 185 12.14 -3.17 2.22
C LEU A 185 13.63 -2.92 2.01
N ALA A 186 14.49 -3.60 2.78
CA ALA A 186 15.93 -3.47 2.62
C ALA A 186 16.41 -3.96 1.24
N LYS A 187 15.85 -5.05 0.72
CA LYS A 187 16.14 -5.52 -0.65
C LYS A 187 15.70 -4.51 -1.71
N LEU A 188 14.47 -3.99 -1.61
CA LEU A 188 13.98 -2.95 -2.51
C LEU A 188 14.92 -1.73 -2.54
N HIS A 189 15.24 -1.19 -1.36
CA HIS A 189 16.11 -0.03 -1.25
C HIS A 189 17.55 -0.32 -1.71
N ALA A 190 18.06 -1.54 -1.49
CA ALA A 190 19.38 -1.96 -1.98
C ALA A 190 19.44 -1.95 -3.51
N VAL A 191 18.43 -2.48 -4.21
CA VAL A 191 18.37 -2.43 -5.69
C VAL A 191 18.39 -0.99 -6.18
N SER A 192 17.63 -0.10 -5.54
CA SER A 192 17.61 1.32 -5.88
C SER A 192 18.99 1.98 -5.73
N LEU A 193 19.71 1.71 -4.64
CA LEU A 193 21.05 2.26 -4.40
C LEU A 193 22.10 1.66 -5.34
N ALA A 194 22.04 0.36 -5.60
CA ALA A 194 22.91 -0.32 -6.55
C ALA A 194 22.71 0.25 -7.97
N MET A 195 21.46 0.41 -8.39
CA MET A 195 21.11 1.06 -9.67
C MET A 195 21.62 2.49 -9.74
N LYS A 196 21.44 3.29 -8.68
CA LYS A 196 21.95 4.67 -8.60
C LYS A 196 23.47 4.74 -8.79
N HIS A 197 24.19 3.71 -8.34
CA HIS A 197 25.64 3.63 -8.50
C HIS A 197 26.06 3.14 -9.89
N ALA A 198 25.56 1.97 -10.32
CA ALA A 198 26.01 1.29 -11.53
C ALA A 198 25.39 1.85 -12.81
N HIS A 199 24.17 2.38 -12.74
CA HIS A 199 23.39 2.85 -13.88
C HIS A 199 22.73 4.23 -13.61
N PRO A 200 23.51 5.29 -13.33
CA PRO A 200 22.99 6.56 -12.86
C PRO A 200 22.03 7.27 -13.84
N HIS A 201 22.25 7.11 -15.16
CA HIS A 201 21.34 7.68 -16.17
C HIS A 201 19.99 6.96 -16.22
N GLU A 202 20.00 5.63 -16.14
CA GLU A 202 18.76 4.85 -16.09
C GLU A 202 18.03 5.06 -14.77
N TYR A 203 18.78 5.22 -13.66
CA TYR A 203 18.22 5.58 -12.36
C TYR A 203 17.50 6.93 -12.42
N ALA A 204 18.12 7.94 -13.04
CA ALA A 204 17.51 9.24 -13.22
C ALA A 204 16.25 9.18 -14.10
N ASP A 205 16.28 8.40 -15.19
CA ASP A 205 15.10 8.18 -16.05
C ASP A 205 13.96 7.51 -15.28
N VAL A 206 14.24 6.44 -14.53
CA VAL A 206 13.26 5.79 -13.64
C VAL A 206 12.68 6.78 -12.62
N CYS A 207 13.53 7.54 -11.93
CA CYS A 207 13.09 8.53 -10.96
C CYS A 207 12.22 9.63 -11.60
N SER A 208 12.49 10.02 -12.85
CA SER A 208 11.73 11.05 -13.57
C SER A 208 10.32 10.58 -13.97
N LYS A 209 10.12 9.27 -14.08
CA LYS A 209 8.82 8.65 -14.38
C LYS A 209 7.93 8.53 -13.14
N ILE A 210 8.54 8.43 -11.96
CA ILE A 210 7.82 8.36 -10.68
C ILE A 210 7.19 9.71 -10.35
N ARG A 211 5.87 9.72 -10.10
CA ARG A 211 5.15 10.94 -9.70
C ARG A 211 4.89 10.96 -8.21
N GLU A 212 5.29 12.04 -7.53
CA GLU A 212 4.81 12.32 -6.19
C GLU A 212 3.35 12.77 -6.26
N ILE A 213 2.43 11.94 -5.75
CA ILE A 213 0.99 12.17 -5.88
C ILE A 213 0.35 12.83 -4.65
N VAL A 214 1.05 12.86 -3.52
CA VAL A 214 0.55 13.40 -2.23
C VAL A 214 1.12 14.77 -1.97
N TYR A 215 2.45 14.89 -1.99
CA TYR A 215 3.17 16.12 -1.64
C TYR A 215 3.58 16.92 -2.88
N CYS A 216 2.62 17.15 -3.78
CA CYS A 216 2.80 17.91 -5.01
C CYS A 216 1.84 19.12 -5.06
N PRO A 217 2.19 20.18 -5.83
CA PRO A 217 1.37 21.39 -5.93
C PRO A 217 -0.10 21.10 -6.31
N GLU A 218 -0.32 20.17 -7.23
CA GLU A 218 -1.64 19.80 -7.76
C GLU A 218 -2.54 19.14 -6.71
N ALA A 219 -1.95 18.58 -5.66
CA ALA A 219 -2.65 17.85 -4.61
C ALA A 219 -2.64 18.58 -3.25
N ALA A 220 -1.89 19.70 -3.14
CA ALA A 220 -1.63 20.38 -1.88
C ALA A 220 -2.90 20.83 -1.16
N GLU A 221 -3.85 21.45 -1.85
CA GLU A 221 -5.12 21.89 -1.24
C GLU A 221 -5.91 20.70 -0.67
N PHE A 222 -6.02 19.63 -1.46
CA PHE A 222 -6.75 18.42 -1.10
C PHE A 222 -6.16 17.74 0.14
N TYR A 223 -4.86 17.43 0.12
CA TYR A 223 -4.21 16.73 1.22
C TYR A 223 -4.00 17.62 2.45
N THR A 224 -3.87 18.94 2.27
CA THR A 224 -3.93 19.88 3.41
C THR A 224 -5.28 19.74 4.11
N HIS A 225 -6.40 19.81 3.40
CA HIS A 225 -7.72 19.67 4.02
C HIS A 225 -7.92 18.30 4.68
N SER A 226 -7.48 17.22 4.01
CA SER A 226 -7.56 15.85 4.55
C SER A 226 -6.76 15.66 5.83
N LEU A 227 -5.52 16.15 5.86
CA LEU A 227 -4.66 16.06 7.05
C LEU A 227 -5.16 16.95 8.19
N GLU A 228 -5.67 18.14 7.90
CA GLU A 228 -6.27 19.02 8.92
C GLU A 228 -7.53 18.41 9.54
N SER A 229 -8.36 17.74 8.74
CA SER A 229 -9.51 16.98 9.24
C SER A 229 -9.07 15.84 10.15
N SER A 230 -8.05 15.10 9.72
CA SER A 230 -7.47 13.99 10.50
C SER A 230 -6.84 14.45 11.82
N LEU A 231 -6.13 15.60 11.79
CA LEU A 231 -5.57 16.24 12.97
C LEU A 231 -6.66 16.68 13.95
N ARG A 232 -7.78 17.23 13.46
CA ARG A 232 -8.93 17.59 14.31
C ARG A 232 -9.54 16.34 14.96
N GLY A 233 -9.72 15.26 14.20
CA GLY A 233 -10.19 13.98 14.74
C GLY A 233 -9.25 13.41 15.81
N ALA A 234 -7.93 13.54 15.60
CA ALA A 234 -6.94 13.17 16.61
C ALA A 234 -7.05 14.04 17.88
N LEU A 235 -7.24 15.36 17.75
CA LEU A 235 -7.46 16.25 18.90
C LEU A 235 -8.74 15.90 19.66
N ASP A 236 -9.84 15.64 18.98
CA ASP A 236 -11.11 15.24 19.61
C ASP A 236 -10.94 13.91 20.37
N SER A 237 -10.23 12.95 19.77
CA SER A 237 -9.86 11.68 20.39
C SER A 237 -8.99 11.82 21.64
N LEU A 238 -7.99 12.72 21.59
CA LEU A 238 -7.14 13.01 22.73
C LEU A 238 -7.92 13.70 23.85
N ARG A 239 -8.80 14.66 23.53
CA ARG A 239 -9.67 15.31 24.52
C ARG A 239 -10.62 14.32 25.18
N TYR A 240 -11.20 13.40 24.39
CA TYR A 240 -12.01 12.31 24.91
C TYR A 240 -11.22 11.40 25.87
N SER A 241 -9.95 11.15 25.56
CA SER A 241 -9.05 10.32 26.36
C SER A 241 -8.41 11.06 27.55
N ASN A 242 -8.63 12.38 27.69
CA ASN A 242 -8.03 13.19 28.73
C ASN A 242 -8.88 13.07 30.01
N GLY A 243 -8.37 12.36 31.00
CA GLY A 243 -9.03 12.23 32.31
C GLY A 243 -9.02 13.54 33.10
N GLU A 244 -9.67 13.53 34.26
CA GLU A 244 -9.78 14.70 35.15
C GLU A 244 -8.43 15.27 35.61
N GLN A 245 -7.37 14.44 35.60
CA GLN A 245 -6.01 14.82 35.98
C GLN A 245 -5.26 15.61 34.91
N GLY A 246 -5.79 15.70 33.68
CA GLY A 246 -5.23 16.55 32.62
C GLY A 246 -3.88 16.08 32.05
N GLU A 247 -3.56 14.79 32.13
CA GLU A 247 -2.26 14.23 31.69
C GLU A 247 -1.95 14.52 30.21
N LEU A 248 -2.98 14.68 29.37
CA LEU A 248 -2.82 14.98 27.94
C LEU A 248 -2.82 16.47 27.63
N ASP A 249 -2.90 17.36 28.62
CA ASP A 249 -2.97 18.82 28.40
C ASP A 249 -1.77 19.37 27.63
N GLY A 250 -0.56 18.94 28.02
CA GLY A 250 0.68 19.28 27.33
C GLY A 250 0.72 18.74 25.89
N PRO A 251 0.53 17.42 25.69
CA PRO A 251 0.45 16.80 24.38
C PRO A 251 -0.62 17.41 23.46
N ILE A 252 -1.84 17.66 23.96
CA ILE A 252 -2.93 18.31 23.20
C ILE A 252 -2.48 19.69 22.72
N ARG A 253 -1.97 20.55 23.61
CA ARG A 253 -1.42 21.87 23.22
C ARG A 253 -0.25 21.79 22.25
N ALA A 254 0.45 20.66 22.21
CA ALA A 254 1.55 20.44 21.28
C ALA A 254 1.03 20.07 19.88
N VAL A 255 0.04 19.16 19.81
CA VAL A 255 -0.64 18.80 18.56
C VAL A 255 -1.44 19.97 17.99
N GLU A 256 -2.13 20.76 18.82
CA GLU A 256 -2.82 21.99 18.40
C GLU A 256 -1.90 22.94 17.64
N GLY A 257 -0.63 23.04 18.06
CA GLY A 257 0.39 23.85 17.39
C GLY A 257 0.78 23.36 15.99
N LEU A 258 0.36 22.17 15.57
CA LEU A 258 0.58 21.65 14.21
C LEU A 258 -0.53 22.06 13.21
N THR A 259 -1.64 22.61 13.71
CA THR A 259 -2.77 23.08 12.88
C THR A 259 -2.29 24.04 11.80
N GLY A 260 -2.65 23.78 10.56
CA GLY A 260 -2.24 24.54 9.37
C GLY A 260 -0.80 24.32 8.93
N ARG A 261 -0.03 23.44 9.60
CA ARG A 261 1.40 23.20 9.32
C ARG A 261 1.71 21.74 9.00
N LEU A 262 0.84 20.79 9.35
CA LEU A 262 1.12 19.36 9.24
C LEU A 262 1.49 18.93 7.81
N TYR A 263 0.70 19.32 6.80
CA TYR A 263 1.00 19.01 5.40
C TYR A 263 2.38 19.53 4.97
N ARG A 264 2.73 20.78 5.34
CA ARG A 264 4.02 21.38 4.99
C ARG A 264 5.18 20.64 5.64
N ILE A 265 5.05 20.26 6.92
CA ILE A 265 6.07 19.48 7.64
C ILE A 265 6.29 18.14 6.95
N MET A 266 5.21 17.42 6.61
CA MET A 266 5.31 16.13 5.92
C MET A 266 5.90 16.29 4.51
N SER A 267 5.46 17.30 3.76
CA SER A 267 5.99 17.63 2.43
C SER A 267 7.49 17.92 2.48
N ALA A 268 7.95 18.71 3.45
CA ALA A 268 9.37 19.01 3.62
C ALA A 268 10.17 17.75 3.91
N LEU A 269 9.69 16.85 4.77
CA LEU A 269 10.37 15.59 5.07
C LEU A 269 10.49 14.66 3.86
N VAL A 270 9.49 14.67 2.97
CA VAL A 270 9.43 13.79 1.79
C VAL A 270 10.24 14.34 0.62
N CYS A 271 10.10 15.64 0.33
CA CYS A 271 10.60 16.25 -0.90
C CYS A 271 12.00 16.86 -0.75
N ASP A 272 12.26 17.56 0.37
CA ASP A 272 13.40 18.49 0.49
C ASP A 272 14.32 18.21 1.70
N GLY A 273 13.87 17.36 2.63
CA GLY A 273 14.44 17.26 3.96
C GLY A 273 15.60 16.27 4.11
N MET A 274 15.96 15.52 3.07
CA MET A 274 16.95 14.44 3.16
C MET A 274 18.26 14.74 2.42
N ASP A 275 19.36 14.23 2.95
CA ASP A 275 20.63 14.09 2.22
C ASP A 275 20.42 13.15 1.02
N GLU A 276 20.93 13.54 -0.16
CA GLU A 276 20.81 12.80 -1.42
C GLU A 276 21.37 11.37 -1.32
N GLY A 277 22.28 11.11 -0.38
CA GLY A 277 22.73 9.76 -0.05
C GLY A 277 21.58 8.83 0.36
N TRP A 278 20.56 9.35 1.06
CA TRP A 278 19.41 8.55 1.50
C TRP A 278 18.39 8.29 0.40
N ARG A 279 18.40 9.04 -0.70
CA ARG A 279 17.35 8.94 -1.71
C ARG A 279 17.36 7.57 -2.39
N VAL A 280 16.26 6.85 -2.23
CA VAL A 280 15.95 5.57 -2.88
C VAL A 280 14.52 5.59 -3.41
N ILE A 281 14.19 4.64 -4.28
CA ILE A 281 12.82 4.34 -4.69
C ILE A 281 12.13 3.58 -3.54
N CYS A 282 11.15 4.23 -2.94
CA CYS A 282 10.34 3.72 -1.83
C CYS A 282 8.98 3.23 -2.32
N HIS A 283 8.36 2.32 -1.58
CA HIS A 283 6.99 1.88 -1.78
C HIS A 283 5.98 3.03 -1.52
N GLY A 284 6.18 3.79 -0.44
CA GLY A 284 5.40 4.98 -0.09
C GLY A 284 4.10 4.75 0.68
N ASP A 285 3.59 3.50 0.72
CA ASP A 285 2.36 3.12 1.44
C ASP A 285 2.48 1.73 2.10
N THR A 286 3.42 1.57 3.03
CA THR A 286 3.82 0.28 3.63
C THR A 286 3.00 -0.14 4.85
N TRP A 287 1.70 0.08 4.83
CA TRP A 287 0.80 -0.39 5.89
C TRP A 287 0.34 -1.84 5.65
N VAL A 288 -0.15 -2.49 6.70
CA VAL A 288 -0.53 -3.93 6.74
C VAL A 288 -1.44 -4.40 5.59
N ASN A 289 -2.32 -3.53 5.07
CA ASN A 289 -3.21 -3.87 3.96
C ASN A 289 -2.51 -3.95 2.59
N ASN A 290 -1.28 -3.48 2.50
CA ASN A 290 -0.45 -3.57 1.30
C ASN A 290 0.62 -4.66 1.41
N LEU A 291 0.50 -5.54 2.42
CA LEU A 291 1.45 -6.60 2.72
C LEU A 291 0.74 -7.95 2.68
N MET A 292 1.20 -8.84 1.80
CA MET A 292 0.78 -10.24 1.78
C MET A 292 1.90 -11.13 2.28
N PHE A 293 1.64 -11.91 3.33
CA PHE A 293 2.62 -12.78 3.99
C PHE A 293 2.48 -14.21 3.50
N SER A 294 3.61 -14.90 3.29
CA SER A 294 3.64 -16.34 3.08
C SER A 294 3.09 -17.10 4.29
N ALA A 295 2.69 -18.36 4.09
CA ALA A 295 2.16 -19.20 5.17
C ALA A 295 3.12 -19.38 6.35
N ASP A 296 4.43 -19.43 6.08
CA ASP A 296 5.50 -19.51 7.10
C ASP A 296 5.89 -18.14 7.70
N ARG A 297 5.28 -17.06 7.21
CA ARG A 297 5.48 -15.66 7.63
C ARG A 297 6.91 -15.15 7.45
N GLN A 298 7.73 -15.83 6.65
CA GLN A 298 9.12 -15.43 6.39
C GLN A 298 9.25 -14.52 5.17
N HIS A 299 8.28 -14.55 4.26
CA HIS A 299 8.30 -13.78 3.03
C HIS A 299 7.09 -12.84 2.95
N VAL A 300 7.31 -11.68 2.34
CA VAL A 300 6.28 -10.66 2.15
C VAL A 300 6.28 -10.24 0.69
N ARG A 301 5.08 -10.07 0.13
CA ARG A 301 4.86 -9.36 -1.12
C ARG A 301 4.23 -8.01 -0.81
N LEU A 302 4.83 -6.97 -1.35
CA LEU A 302 4.36 -5.59 -1.35
C LEU A 302 3.43 -5.42 -2.55
N ILE A 303 2.20 -4.97 -2.29
CA ILE A 303 1.18 -4.70 -3.31
C ILE A 303 0.75 -3.23 -3.22
N ASP A 304 0.06 -2.74 -4.25
CA ASP A 304 -0.45 -1.38 -4.32
C ASP A 304 0.65 -0.30 -4.38
N LEU A 305 1.25 -0.16 -5.56
CA LEU A 305 2.40 0.73 -5.80
C LEU A 305 1.98 2.18 -6.15
N GLN A 306 0.74 2.56 -5.84
CA GLN A 306 0.15 3.85 -6.24
C GLN A 306 0.88 5.08 -5.69
N THR A 307 1.58 4.94 -4.56
CA THR A 307 2.31 6.02 -3.88
C THR A 307 3.83 5.91 -4.01
N MET A 308 4.33 5.04 -4.91
CA MET A 308 5.76 4.88 -5.16
C MET A 308 6.40 6.25 -5.40
N ARG A 309 7.53 6.49 -4.74
CA ARG A 309 8.18 7.81 -4.68
C ARG A 309 9.69 7.68 -4.44
N CYS A 310 10.45 8.73 -4.75
CA CYS A 310 11.89 8.77 -4.46
C CYS A 310 12.16 9.63 -3.22
N THR A 311 12.48 8.98 -2.10
CA THR A 311 12.72 9.66 -0.81
C THR A 311 13.64 8.84 0.09
N THR A 312 13.77 9.19 1.36
CA THR A 312 14.55 8.41 2.35
C THR A 312 13.84 7.08 2.67
N PRO A 313 14.57 5.95 2.79
CA PRO A 313 13.98 4.64 3.10
C PRO A 313 13.31 4.59 4.47
N VAL A 314 13.69 5.53 5.35
CA VAL A 314 13.12 5.66 6.69
C VAL A 314 11.63 5.97 6.65
N LEU A 315 11.11 6.61 5.59
CA LEU A 315 9.67 6.89 5.51
C LEU A 315 8.84 5.62 5.35
N ASP A 316 9.31 4.63 4.58
CA ASP A 316 8.66 3.32 4.49
C ASP A 316 8.69 2.57 5.82
N ILE A 317 9.79 2.71 6.59
CA ILE A 317 9.90 2.13 7.94
C ILE A 317 8.91 2.79 8.90
N LEU A 318 8.86 4.13 8.92
CA LEU A 318 7.95 4.88 9.79
C LEU A 318 6.49 4.65 9.42
N HIS A 319 6.17 4.62 8.13
CA HIS A 319 4.83 4.34 7.64
C HIS A 319 4.36 2.98 8.16
N LEU A 320 5.17 1.93 8.01
CA LEU A 320 4.88 0.59 8.54
C LEU A 320 4.64 0.62 10.06
N LEU A 321 5.60 1.15 10.81
CA LEU A 321 5.57 1.08 12.27
C LEU A 321 4.41 1.87 12.88
N TYR A 322 4.12 3.06 12.39
CA TYR A 322 3.10 3.92 12.99
C TYR A 322 1.68 3.59 12.55
N THR A 323 1.50 2.91 11.42
CA THR A 323 0.17 2.47 10.95
C THR A 323 -0.18 1.07 11.41
N SER A 324 0.81 0.18 11.55
CA SER A 324 0.56 -1.27 11.61
C SER A 324 1.02 -1.94 12.90
N THR A 325 1.48 -1.18 13.89
CA THR A 325 2.04 -1.75 15.13
C THR A 325 1.55 -1.02 16.38
N GLU A 326 1.62 -1.70 17.52
CA GLU A 326 1.30 -1.14 18.83
C GLU A 326 2.49 -0.37 19.44
N HIS A 327 2.20 0.52 20.39
CA HIS A 327 3.22 1.32 21.07
C HIS A 327 4.25 0.48 21.83
N SER A 328 3.81 -0.59 22.51
CA SER A 328 4.67 -1.54 23.22
C SER A 328 5.71 -2.17 22.28
N MET A 329 5.27 -2.61 21.10
CA MET A 329 6.13 -3.20 20.07
C MET A 329 7.19 -2.19 19.61
N ARG A 330 6.79 -0.96 19.26
CA ARG A 330 7.75 0.08 18.84
C ARG A 330 8.76 0.40 19.93
N ARG A 331 8.29 0.62 21.16
CA ARG A 331 9.15 0.94 22.30
C ARG A 331 10.20 -0.14 22.54
N GLN A 332 9.82 -1.41 22.40
CA GLN A 332 10.70 -2.53 22.67
C GLN A 332 11.65 -2.85 21.51
N TYR A 333 11.19 -2.78 20.26
CA TYR A 333 11.87 -3.43 19.13
C TYR A 333 12.37 -2.51 18.02
N VAL A 334 12.13 -1.19 18.07
CA VAL A 334 12.66 -0.27 17.04
C VAL A 334 14.18 -0.40 16.85
N PRO A 335 15.02 -0.46 17.90
CA PRO A 335 16.47 -0.66 17.74
C PRO A 335 16.81 -1.91 16.93
N GLU A 336 16.19 -3.05 17.27
CA GLU A 336 16.38 -4.35 16.64
C GLU A 336 15.89 -4.36 15.20
N LEU A 337 14.74 -3.73 14.92
CA LEU A 337 14.18 -3.62 13.57
C LEU A 337 15.06 -2.76 12.66
N LEU A 338 15.62 -1.65 13.16
CA LEU A 338 16.57 -0.82 12.41
C LEU A 338 17.89 -1.57 12.16
N LEU A 339 18.38 -2.35 13.13
CA LEU A 339 19.55 -3.21 12.95
C LEU A 339 19.29 -4.31 11.91
N GLN A 340 18.13 -4.95 11.96
CA GLN A 340 17.73 -5.96 10.97
C GLN A 340 17.65 -5.35 9.57
N TYR A 341 16.97 -4.21 9.42
CA TYR A 341 16.89 -3.49 8.15
C TYR A 341 18.29 -3.20 7.60
N ARG A 342 19.17 -2.64 8.45
CA ARG A 342 20.56 -2.34 8.08
C ARG A 342 21.32 -3.59 7.64
N GLN A 343 21.23 -4.68 8.41
CA GLN A 343 21.93 -5.92 8.08
C GLN A 343 21.46 -6.47 6.73
N SER A 344 20.16 -6.50 6.50
CA SER A 344 19.57 -6.96 5.24
C SER A 344 19.94 -6.05 4.07
N LEU A 345 20.00 -4.73 4.27
CA LEU A 345 20.37 -3.76 3.24
C LEU A 345 21.82 -3.99 2.80
N LEU A 346 22.75 -4.14 3.75
CA LEU A 346 24.16 -4.36 3.46
C LEU A 346 24.41 -5.74 2.84
N ALA A 347 23.69 -6.77 3.27
CA ALA A 347 23.77 -8.09 2.65
C ALA A 347 23.30 -8.04 1.19
N ALA A 348 22.14 -7.42 0.95
CA ALA A 348 21.59 -7.26 -0.38
C ALA A 348 22.51 -6.43 -1.29
N LEU A 349 23.05 -5.30 -0.82
CA LEU A 349 24.06 -4.53 -1.55
C LEU A 349 25.32 -5.35 -1.84
N GLY A 350 25.71 -6.25 -0.94
CA GLY A 350 26.84 -7.16 -1.14
C GLY A 350 26.61 -8.09 -2.31
N GLU A 351 25.43 -8.69 -2.40
CA GLU A 351 25.04 -9.53 -3.54
C GLU A 351 25.10 -8.77 -4.86
N HIS A 352 24.61 -7.52 -4.89
CA HIS A 352 24.70 -6.64 -6.06
C HIS A 352 26.15 -6.37 -6.48
N PHE A 353 26.96 -5.81 -5.57
CA PHE A 353 28.31 -5.39 -5.94
C PHE A 353 29.22 -6.58 -6.26
N CYS A 354 29.03 -7.73 -5.61
CA CYS A 354 29.77 -8.95 -5.99
C CYS A 354 29.38 -9.47 -7.38
N ALA A 355 28.17 -9.18 -7.87
CA ALA A 355 27.73 -9.59 -9.20
C ALA A 355 28.21 -8.65 -10.32
N CYS A 356 28.44 -7.36 -10.02
CA CYS A 356 28.71 -6.34 -11.03
C CYS A 356 30.09 -5.64 -10.95
N GLU A 357 30.82 -5.77 -9.85
CA GLU A 357 32.10 -5.08 -9.62
C GLU A 357 33.25 -6.05 -9.31
N GLU A 358 34.48 -5.59 -9.55
CA GLU A 358 35.69 -6.30 -9.10
C GLU A 358 35.76 -6.38 -7.56
N PRO A 359 36.31 -7.46 -6.97
CA PRO A 359 36.25 -7.70 -5.51
C PRO A 359 36.73 -6.55 -4.63
N ALA A 360 37.79 -5.84 -5.04
CA ALA A 360 38.32 -4.70 -4.29
C ALA A 360 37.39 -3.47 -4.35
N ALA A 361 36.76 -3.23 -5.50
CA ALA A 361 35.80 -2.15 -5.69
C ALA A 361 34.50 -2.44 -4.91
N ALA A 362 33.97 -3.66 -5.02
CA ALA A 362 32.82 -4.12 -4.24
C ALA A 362 33.04 -3.95 -2.73
N ALA A 363 34.20 -4.33 -2.21
CA ALA A 363 34.54 -4.17 -0.80
C ALA A 363 34.61 -2.69 -0.37
N ALA A 364 35.14 -1.81 -1.22
CA ALA A 364 35.20 -0.37 -0.95
C ALA A 364 33.80 0.27 -0.93
N LEU A 365 32.94 -0.10 -1.88
CA LEU A 365 31.55 0.35 -1.92
C LEU A 365 30.77 -0.10 -0.69
N LEU A 366 30.91 -1.37 -0.29
CA LEU A 366 30.24 -1.89 0.90
C LEU A 366 30.67 -1.16 2.18
N ARG A 367 31.96 -0.81 2.32
CA ARG A 367 32.42 0.00 3.46
C ARG A 367 31.77 1.37 3.48
N ARG A 368 31.73 2.06 2.34
CA ARG A 368 31.06 3.36 2.20
C ARG A 368 29.58 3.29 2.57
N TYR A 369 28.86 2.29 2.07
CA TYR A 369 27.44 2.12 2.43
C TYR A 369 27.25 1.70 3.89
N ALA A 370 28.16 0.89 4.46
CA ALA A 370 28.11 0.51 5.88
C ALA A 370 28.32 1.69 6.83
N GLU A 371 29.13 2.68 6.43
CA GLU A 371 29.32 3.96 7.14
C GLU A 371 28.09 4.85 6.98
N GLN A 372 27.61 5.03 5.74
CA GLN A 372 26.45 5.85 5.42
C GLN A 372 25.19 5.37 6.15
N PHE A 373 24.95 4.06 6.15
CA PHE A 373 23.87 3.37 6.85
C PHE A 373 24.35 2.79 8.18
N SER A 374 25.32 3.42 8.85
CA SER A 374 25.65 3.06 10.23
C SER A 374 24.42 3.19 11.13
N TYR A 375 24.32 2.37 12.17
CA TYR A 375 23.16 2.40 13.07
C TYR A 375 22.91 3.80 13.63
N ALA A 376 23.96 4.54 14.00
CA ALA A 376 23.84 5.91 14.49
C ALA A 376 23.21 6.86 13.45
N ARG A 377 23.63 6.78 12.18
CA ARG A 377 23.06 7.61 11.10
C ARG A 377 21.64 7.22 10.76
N LEU A 378 21.35 5.91 10.67
CA LEU A 378 20.01 5.40 10.42
C LEU A 378 19.06 5.80 11.56
N ARG A 379 19.52 5.73 12.81
CA ARG A 379 18.74 6.15 13.97
C ARG A 379 18.50 7.66 13.98
N ALA A 380 19.51 8.47 13.66
CA ALA A 380 19.34 9.92 13.55
C ALA A 380 18.34 10.30 12.46
N GLU A 381 18.38 9.62 11.30
CA GLU A 381 17.42 9.83 10.21
C GLU A 381 16.00 9.38 10.62
N TYR A 382 15.88 8.25 11.33
CA TYR A 382 14.61 7.81 11.95
C TYR A 382 14.03 8.88 12.87
N ASP A 383 14.83 9.39 13.82
CA ASP A 383 14.40 10.38 14.81
C ASP A 383 14.05 11.74 14.16
N ARG A 384 14.76 12.12 13.07
CA ARG A 384 14.46 13.31 12.25
C ARG A 384 13.10 13.19 11.56
N CYS A 385 12.78 12.01 11.06
CA CYS A 385 11.57 11.75 10.29
C CYS A 385 10.35 11.38 11.14
N LEU A 386 10.47 11.20 12.45
CA LEU A 386 9.34 10.93 13.36
C LEU A 386 8.08 11.79 13.15
N PRO A 387 8.15 13.10 12.80
CA PRO A 387 6.96 13.88 12.48
C PRO A 387 6.14 13.32 11.31
N TYR A 388 6.79 12.67 10.34
CA TYR A 388 6.09 11.93 9.27
C TYR A 388 5.32 10.73 9.84
N GLY A 389 5.93 9.97 10.76
CA GLY A 389 5.28 8.86 11.47
C GLY A 389 4.04 9.30 12.26
N LEU A 390 4.09 10.47 12.89
CA LEU A 390 2.93 11.08 13.55
C LEU A 390 1.84 11.47 12.53
N GLY A 391 2.22 12.19 11.48
CA GLY A 391 1.28 12.67 10.47
C GLY A 391 0.57 11.53 9.74
N ILE A 392 1.30 10.48 9.39
CA ILE A 392 0.72 9.32 8.71
C ILE A 392 -0.18 8.50 9.65
N ALA A 393 0.16 8.40 10.95
CA ALA A 393 -0.72 7.78 11.93
C ALA A 393 -2.03 8.57 12.10
N MET A 394 -1.95 9.89 12.22
CA MET A 394 -3.14 10.75 12.28
C MET A 394 -4.03 10.53 11.06
N TRP A 395 -3.42 10.40 9.89
CA TRP A 395 -4.14 10.26 8.64
C TRP A 395 -4.76 8.88 8.42
N LEU A 396 -4.02 7.79 8.67
CA LEU A 396 -4.43 6.43 8.31
C LEU A 396 -5.07 5.64 9.44
N LEU A 397 -4.81 5.95 10.72
CA LEU A 397 -5.43 5.19 11.82
C LEU A 397 -6.96 5.15 11.81
N PRO A 398 -7.69 6.21 11.38
CA PRO A 398 -9.13 6.10 11.21
C PRO A 398 -9.54 4.96 10.28
N ALA A 399 -8.81 4.75 9.17
CA ALA A 399 -9.07 3.66 8.22
C ALA A 399 -8.57 2.30 8.73
N VAL A 400 -7.42 2.27 9.40
CA VAL A 400 -6.84 1.05 10.00
C VAL A 400 -7.79 0.44 11.03
N THR A 401 -8.36 1.28 11.89
CA THR A 401 -9.19 0.87 13.04
C THR A 401 -10.69 0.87 12.73
N PHE A 402 -11.05 1.20 11.49
CA PHE A 402 -12.43 1.24 11.02
C PHE A 402 -13.06 -0.15 11.06
N ASN A 403 -14.31 -0.23 11.56
CA ASN A 403 -15.05 -1.49 11.51
C ASN A 403 -15.56 -1.75 10.08
N PRO A 404 -15.09 -2.82 9.38
CA PRO A 404 -15.54 -3.11 8.03
C PRO A 404 -17.06 -3.29 7.88
N ASP A 405 -17.77 -3.69 8.94
CA ASP A 405 -19.24 -3.83 8.89
C ASP A 405 -20.00 -2.49 8.84
N LYS A 406 -19.29 -1.36 8.92
CA LYS A 406 -19.87 -0.01 8.97
C LYS A 406 -19.44 0.88 7.80
N ILE A 407 -18.87 0.30 6.72
CA ILE A 407 -18.33 1.09 5.61
C ILE A 407 -19.48 1.86 4.94
N PRO A 408 -19.40 3.20 4.87
CA PRO A 408 -20.40 3.96 4.13
C PRO A 408 -20.26 3.68 2.64
N ASP A 409 -21.38 3.71 1.90
CA ASP A 409 -21.35 3.66 0.44
C ASP A 409 -20.56 4.86 -0.09
N LEU A 410 -19.34 4.60 -0.56
CA LEU A 410 -18.40 5.62 -1.03
C LEU A 410 -18.86 6.27 -2.33
N ASP A 411 -19.73 5.61 -3.10
CA ASP A 411 -20.29 6.17 -4.33
C ASP A 411 -21.42 7.16 -4.03
N ALA A 412 -22.00 7.10 -2.83
CA ALA A 412 -23.00 8.03 -2.33
C ALA A 412 -22.41 9.29 -1.66
N VAL A 413 -21.09 9.35 -1.43
CA VAL A 413 -20.43 10.48 -0.79
C VAL A 413 -20.17 11.60 -1.80
N THR A 414 -20.67 12.81 -1.50
CA THR A 414 -20.47 13.98 -2.39
C THR A 414 -19.30 14.86 -1.94
N ILE A 415 -18.79 15.68 -2.87
CA ILE A 415 -17.78 16.72 -2.57
C ILE A 415 -18.31 17.70 -1.50
N GLN A 416 -19.62 17.96 -1.47
CA GLN A 416 -20.24 18.84 -0.48
C GLN A 416 -20.28 18.20 0.92
N ASP A 417 -20.40 16.87 1.00
CA ASP A 417 -20.33 16.17 2.29
C ASP A 417 -18.95 16.36 2.92
N PHE A 418 -17.87 16.22 2.15
CA PHE A 418 -16.50 16.49 2.61
C PHE A 418 -16.27 17.95 3.05
N LYS A 419 -16.92 18.92 2.41
CA LYS A 419 -16.78 20.35 2.74
C LYS A 419 -17.60 20.80 3.95
N THR A 420 -18.53 19.99 4.46
CA THR A 420 -19.43 20.38 5.55
C THR A 420 -19.09 19.66 6.86
N LYS A 421 -19.31 20.34 8.01
CA LYS A 421 -19.17 19.77 9.37
C LYS A 421 -20.07 18.53 9.64
N LYS A 422 -20.90 18.10 8.68
CA LYS A 422 -21.69 16.87 8.74
C LYS A 422 -20.83 15.61 8.57
N HIS A 423 -19.74 15.67 7.81
CA HIS A 423 -18.82 14.54 7.65
C HIS A 423 -18.00 14.30 8.93
N ASP A 424 -17.54 15.37 9.58
CA ASP A 424 -16.88 15.32 10.90
C ASP A 424 -17.75 14.57 11.93
N LYS A 425 -19.08 14.79 11.94
CA LYS A 425 -20.00 14.07 12.83
C LYS A 425 -20.22 12.59 12.46
N ARG A 426 -20.15 12.22 11.18
CA ARG A 426 -20.26 10.81 10.75
C ARG A 426 -18.98 10.03 11.06
N ILE A 427 -17.80 10.59 10.85
CA ILE A 427 -16.53 9.94 11.20
C ILE A 427 -16.32 9.87 12.72
N ALA A 428 -16.66 10.93 13.46
CA ALA A 428 -16.59 10.93 14.93
C ALA A 428 -17.52 9.91 15.61
N GLN A 429 -18.59 9.47 14.95
CA GLN A 429 -19.49 8.42 15.45
C GLN A 429 -19.02 6.99 15.14
N ILE A 430 -17.88 6.81 14.45
CA ILE A 430 -17.39 5.52 13.95
C ILE A 430 -15.96 5.18 14.44
N VAL A 431 -15.30 6.05 15.22
CA VAL A 431 -13.97 5.76 15.77
C VAL A 431 -14.06 4.74 16.91
N SER A 432 -13.20 3.71 16.85
CA SER A 432 -13.19 2.60 17.81
C SER A 432 -12.40 2.94 19.07
N ASN A 433 -12.60 2.19 20.16
CA ASN A 433 -11.76 2.32 21.35
C ASN A 433 -10.26 2.12 21.01
N ASP A 434 -9.96 1.24 20.06
CA ASP A 434 -8.60 1.01 19.56
C ASP A 434 -8.01 2.28 18.93
N TYR A 435 -8.78 3.03 18.13
CA TYR A 435 -8.35 4.33 17.59
C TYR A 435 -7.93 5.30 18.70
N HIS A 436 -8.77 5.44 19.73
CA HIS A 436 -8.50 6.35 20.85
C HIS A 436 -7.22 5.97 21.60
N THR A 437 -7.06 4.70 21.93
CA THR A 437 -5.86 4.19 22.61
C THR A 437 -4.61 4.39 21.76
N ARG A 438 -4.63 4.00 20.48
CA ARG A 438 -3.46 4.11 19.60
C ARG A 438 -3.06 5.56 19.34
N MET A 439 -4.04 6.46 19.15
CA MET A 439 -3.77 7.88 18.95
C MET A 439 -3.15 8.51 20.21
N ARG A 440 -3.70 8.22 21.39
CA ARG A 440 -3.15 8.66 22.67
C ARG A 440 -1.71 8.22 22.84
N ASP A 441 -1.44 6.93 22.66
CA ASP A 441 -0.12 6.36 22.92
C ASP A 441 0.94 6.89 21.94
N ILE A 442 0.59 7.10 20.66
CA ILE A 442 1.49 7.71 19.67
C ILE A 442 1.80 9.16 20.03
N VAL A 443 0.79 9.94 20.42
CA VAL A 443 0.98 11.36 20.75
C VAL A 443 1.82 11.52 22.02
N LEU A 444 1.59 10.67 23.03
CA LEU A 444 2.44 10.61 24.22
C LEU A 444 3.88 10.23 23.87
N GLU A 445 4.07 9.20 23.05
CA GLU A 445 5.39 8.78 22.57
C GLU A 445 6.15 9.94 21.90
N MET A 446 5.48 10.67 21.01
CA MET A 446 6.07 11.83 20.31
C MET A 446 6.36 12.99 21.25
N TYR A 447 5.51 13.20 22.26
CA TYR A 447 5.68 14.25 23.25
C TYR A 447 6.85 13.95 24.19
N ASP A 448 6.96 12.72 24.69
CA ASP A 448 8.02 12.29 25.62
C ASP A 448 9.39 12.28 24.94
N GLN A 449 9.44 11.95 23.64
CA GLN A 449 10.67 12.00 22.84
C GLN A 449 11.03 13.43 22.39
N GLY A 450 10.28 14.45 22.81
CA GLY A 450 10.52 15.84 22.47
C GLY A 450 10.22 16.20 21.01
N VAL A 451 9.59 15.31 20.23
CA VAL A 451 9.36 15.50 18.78
C VAL A 451 8.45 16.71 18.57
N LEU A 452 7.32 16.75 19.27
CA LEU A 452 6.32 17.82 19.14
C LEU A 452 6.86 19.19 19.55
N GLN A 453 7.76 19.21 20.53
CA GLN A 453 8.39 20.42 21.05
C GLN A 453 9.37 20.99 20.02
N ARG A 454 10.12 20.14 19.31
CA ARG A 454 11.00 20.56 18.21
C ARG A 454 10.23 21.17 17.03
N LEU A 455 9.00 20.72 16.78
CA LEU A 455 8.12 21.27 15.73
C LEU A 455 7.55 22.67 16.07
N LYS A 456 7.68 23.15 17.31
CA LYS A 456 7.22 24.50 17.71
C LYS A 456 8.21 25.60 17.38
N SER A 457 9.51 25.30 17.35
CA SER A 457 10.50 26.26 16.85
C SER A 457 10.38 26.34 15.33
N ASP A 458 10.24 27.53 14.76
CA ASP A 458 10.15 27.81 13.31
C ASP A 458 11.45 27.47 12.52
N ARG A 459 12.13 26.36 12.86
CA ARG A 459 13.41 25.91 12.29
C ARG A 459 13.29 24.59 11.53
N ILE A 460 12.15 24.32 10.90
CA ILE A 460 12.00 23.21 9.95
C ILE A 460 11.56 23.76 8.61
#